data_AF-A0A7C9LVY5-F1
#
_entry.id   AF-A0A7C9LVY5-F1
#
_cell.length_a   1.000
_cell.length_b   1.000
_cell.length_c   1.000
_cell.angle_alpha   90.00
_cell.angle_beta   90.00
_cell.angle_gamma   90.00
#
_symmetry.space_group_name_H-M   'P 1'
#
loop_
_entity.id
_entity.type
_entity.pdbx_description
1 polymer ?
#
loop_
_entity_poly.entity_id
_entity_poly.type
_entity_poly.pdbx_seq_one_letter_code
_entity_poly.pdbx_strand_id
1 'polypeptide(L)'
;MALIAEELVQEWLHRTGHFTIRGARVGVYELDLLALRITPHGLVARHIEVACNVRPIGSLGPTKSARLQNEDEQRANVAAWFQTKFHAPGKEALRATLAPGVTWSFEVVTHTDSD
;
A
#
# COMPACT_ATOMS: atom_id res chain seq x y z
N MET A 1 7.21 9.03 10.39
CA MET A 1 6.21 10.07 10.06
C MET A 1 5.32 9.54 8.95
N ALA A 2 4.26 8.85 9.35
CA ALA A 2 3.24 8.26 8.46
C ALA A 2 1.87 8.15 9.16
N LEU A 3 1.83 8.18 10.49
CA LEU A 3 0.63 8.02 11.32
C LEU A 3 -0.57 8.90 10.90
N ILE A 4 -0.36 10.21 10.70
CA ILE A 4 -1.45 11.13 10.31
C ILE A 4 -1.96 10.81 8.91
N ALA A 5 -1.06 10.48 7.97
CA ALA A 5 -1.45 10.14 6.61
C ALA A 5 -2.26 8.84 6.59
N GLU A 6 -1.81 7.81 7.32
CA GLU A 6 -2.54 6.56 7.48
C GLU A 6 -3.89 6.75 8.17
N GLU A 7 -3.99 7.64 9.16
CA GLU A 7 -5.26 7.98 9.82
C GLU A 7 -6.24 8.67 8.88
N LEU A 8 -5.78 9.60 8.06
CA LEU A 8 -6.61 10.24 7.05
C LEU A 8 -7.14 9.23 6.01
N VAL A 9 -6.29 8.29 5.58
CA VAL A 9 -6.71 7.22 4.66
C VAL A 9 -7.69 6.27 5.34
N GLN A 10 -7.50 5.91 6.61
CA GLN A 10 -8.48 5.13 7.38
C GLN A 10 -9.83 5.83 7.44
N GLU A 11 -9.85 7.13 7.76
CA GLU A 11 -11.10 7.90 7.83
C GLU A 11 -11.81 7.98 6.47
N TRP A 12 -11.06 8.09 5.38
CA TRP A 12 -11.63 7.99 4.03
C TRP A 12 -12.24 6.61 3.75
N LEU A 13 -11.57 5.53 4.17
CA LEU A 13 -12.06 4.16 4.03
C LEU A 13 -13.30 3.87 4.90
N HIS A 14 -13.31 4.36 6.13
CA HIS A 14 -14.46 4.26 7.04
C HIS A 14 -15.71 4.90 6.42
N ARG A 15 -15.56 6.08 5.79
CA ARG A 15 -16.66 6.78 5.10
C ARG A 15 -17.21 6.02 3.89
N THR A 16 -16.47 5.05 3.35
CA THR A 16 -16.91 4.18 2.23
C THR A 16 -17.38 2.79 2.69
N GLY A 17 -17.56 2.61 4.01
CA GLY A 17 -18.09 1.40 4.62
C GLY A 17 -17.07 0.28 4.81
N HIS A 18 -15.77 0.59 4.76
CA HIS A 18 -14.73 -0.38 5.07
C HIS A 18 -14.47 -0.41 6.58
N PHE A 19 -14.27 -1.61 7.12
CA PHE A 19 -13.56 -1.82 8.37
C PHE A 19 -12.05 -1.80 8.08
N THR A 20 -11.25 -1.17 8.92
CA THR A 20 -9.80 -1.07 8.70
C THR A 20 -8.97 -1.56 9.88
N ILE A 21 -7.79 -2.11 9.58
CA ILE A 21 -6.74 -2.43 10.55
C ILE A 21 -5.45 -1.77 10.06
N ARG A 22 -4.85 -0.94 10.89
CA ARG A 22 -3.50 -0.38 10.67
C ARG A 22 -2.41 -1.33 11.17
N GLY A 23 -1.33 -1.46 10.42
CA GLY A 23 -0.17 -2.27 10.80
C GLY A 23 -0.49 -3.76 10.93
N ALA A 24 -1.32 -4.29 10.02
CA ALA A 24 -1.72 -5.69 10.06
C ALA A 24 -0.51 -6.59 9.78
N ARG A 25 -0.09 -7.38 10.77
CA ARG A 25 1.20 -8.12 10.73
C ARG A 25 1.08 -9.62 10.98
N VAL A 26 1.96 -10.38 10.33
CA VAL A 26 2.23 -11.79 10.59
C VAL A 26 3.74 -12.00 10.46
N GLY A 27 4.40 -12.34 11.57
CA GLY A 27 5.86 -12.38 11.65
C GLY A 27 6.48 -11.00 11.40
N VAL A 28 7.35 -10.89 10.40
CA VAL A 28 8.03 -9.64 10.01
C VAL A 28 7.33 -8.87 8.89
N TYR A 29 6.25 -9.42 8.33
CA TYR A 29 5.51 -8.80 7.24
C TYR A 29 4.33 -8.03 7.80
N GLU A 30 4.19 -6.79 7.35
CA GLU A 30 3.18 -5.84 7.84
C GLU A 30 2.55 -5.13 6.66
N LEU A 31 1.23 -4.94 6.66
CA LEU A 31 0.50 -4.06 5.74
C LEU A 31 0.26 -2.73 6.46
N ASP A 32 0.52 -1.59 5.81
CA ASP A 32 0.23 -0.28 6.40
C ASP A 32 -1.26 -0.22 6.78
N LEU A 33 -2.14 -0.51 5.81
CA LEU A 33 -3.59 -0.61 6.02
C LEU A 33 -4.18 -1.85 5.34
N LEU A 34 -4.91 -2.63 6.13
CA LEU A 34 -5.90 -3.60 5.67
C LEU A 34 -7.27 -2.95 5.68
N ALA A 35 -8.01 -3.01 4.57
CA ALA A 35 -9.41 -2.59 4.51
C ALA A 35 -10.30 -3.75 4.05
N LEU A 36 -11.37 -4.01 4.79
CA LEU A 36 -12.33 -5.08 4.53
C LEU A 36 -13.74 -4.50 4.41
N ARG A 37 -14.51 -4.96 3.42
CA ARG A 37 -15.91 -4.57 3.27
C ARG A 37 -16.75 -5.74 2.79
N ILE A 38 -17.83 -6.05 3.51
CA ILE A 38 -18.81 -7.05 3.07
C ILE A 38 -19.73 -6.39 2.03
N THR A 39 -19.90 -7.05 0.90
CA THR A 39 -20.79 -6.61 -0.18
C THR A 39 -21.76 -7.75 -0.56
N PRO A 40 -22.83 -7.48 -1.33
CA PRO A 40 -23.70 -8.54 -1.84
C PRO A 40 -22.98 -9.60 -2.70
N HIS A 41 -21.81 -9.27 -3.25
CA HIS A 41 -21.00 -10.17 -4.08
C HIS A 41 -19.87 -10.86 -3.30
N GLY A 42 -19.81 -10.67 -1.98
CA GLY A 42 -18.80 -11.27 -1.11
C GLY A 42 -17.92 -10.24 -0.40
N LEU A 43 -16.80 -10.71 0.15
CA LEU A 43 -15.84 -9.88 0.87
C LEU A 43 -14.91 -9.17 -0.11
N VAL A 44 -14.79 -7.85 0.03
CA VAL A 44 -13.75 -7.05 -0.64
C VAL A 44 -12.61 -6.84 0.35
N ALA A 45 -11.39 -7.20 -0.06
CA ALA A 45 -10.17 -6.96 0.71
C ALA A 45 -9.21 -6.05 -0.06
N ARG A 46 -8.67 -5.05 0.62
CA ARG A 46 -7.73 -4.08 0.05
C ARG A 46 -6.47 -4.05 0.92
N HIS A 47 -5.32 -4.13 0.27
CA HIS A 47 -4.02 -3.89 0.88
C HIS A 47 -3.52 -2.54 0.38
N ILE A 48 -3.38 -1.59 1.30
CA ILE A 48 -3.05 -0.21 0.99
C ILE A 48 -1.72 0.12 1.66
N GLU A 49 -0.81 0.67 0.87
CA GLU A 49 0.46 1.25 1.34
C GLU A 49 0.35 2.78 1.25
N VAL A 50 0.72 3.49 2.31
CA VAL A 50 0.55 4.95 2.41
C VAL A 50 1.92 5.62 2.37
N ALA A 51 2.13 6.47 1.36
CA ALA A 51 3.37 7.21 1.19
C ALA A 51 3.10 8.72 1.16
N CYS A 52 3.50 9.42 2.21
CA CYS A 52 3.44 10.88 2.27
C CYS A 52 4.85 11.45 2.13
N ASN A 53 5.10 12.24 1.07
CA ASN A 53 6.39 12.87 0.86
C ASN A 53 6.26 14.39 0.79
N VAL A 54 6.68 15.07 1.86
CA VAL A 54 6.70 16.54 1.97
C VAL A 54 7.86 17.21 1.20
N ARG A 55 8.76 16.43 0.60
CA ARG A 55 9.81 16.93 -0.32
C ARG A 55 10.00 15.91 -1.46
N PRO A 56 9.52 16.17 -2.68
CA PRO A 56 9.49 15.20 -3.78
C PRO A 56 10.89 14.95 -4.40
N ILE A 57 11.86 14.53 -3.59
CA ILE A 57 13.20 14.13 -4.02
C ILE A 57 13.26 12.61 -4.24
N GLY A 58 12.39 11.85 -3.57
CA GLY A 58 12.38 10.38 -3.60
C GLY A 58 11.49 9.80 -4.70
N SER A 59 12.02 8.85 -5.45
CA SER A 59 11.25 7.93 -6.30
C SER A 59 10.69 6.77 -5.48
N LEU A 60 9.52 6.25 -5.88
CA LEU A 60 9.04 4.93 -5.45
C LEU A 60 9.97 3.87 -6.05
N GLY A 61 10.95 3.42 -5.27
CA GLY A 61 12.01 2.55 -5.76
C GLY A 61 13.16 2.37 -4.77
N PRO A 62 14.03 1.37 -4.98
CA PRO A 62 15.23 1.16 -4.15
C PRO A 62 16.23 2.33 -4.27
N THR A 63 16.19 3.04 -5.40
CA THR A 63 17.07 4.17 -5.67
C THR A 63 16.45 5.46 -5.16
N LYS A 64 17.25 6.30 -4.50
CA LYS A 64 16.79 7.50 -3.77
C LYS A 64 16.69 8.77 -4.63
N SER A 65 17.03 8.72 -5.91
CA SER A 65 17.04 9.89 -6.80
C SER A 65 16.40 9.55 -8.15
N ALA A 66 15.20 10.09 -8.38
CA ALA A 66 14.54 10.04 -9.68
C ALA A 66 15.31 10.82 -10.76
N ARG A 67 16.05 11.86 -10.34
CA ARG A 67 16.75 12.82 -11.21
C ARG A 67 17.92 12.22 -11.98
N LEU A 68 18.41 11.07 -11.55
CA LEU A 68 19.54 10.36 -12.19
C LEU A 68 19.09 9.22 -13.10
N GLN A 69 17.77 9.04 -13.29
CA GLN A 69 17.22 7.88 -13.98
C GLN A 69 16.56 8.24 -15.29
N ASN A 70 16.74 7.38 -16.29
CA ASN A 70 15.89 7.40 -17.49
C ASN A 70 14.51 6.77 -17.18
N GLU A 71 13.56 6.92 -18.11
CA GLU A 71 12.19 6.45 -17.93
C GLU A 71 12.10 4.92 -17.69
N ASP A 72 12.92 4.14 -18.39
CA ASP A 72 12.94 2.68 -18.26
C ASP A 72 13.43 2.24 -16.88
N GLU A 73 14.47 2.89 -16.36
CA GLU A 73 14.99 2.68 -15.01
C GLU A 73 13.95 3.05 -13.95
N GLN A 74 13.23 4.17 -14.14
CA GLN A 74 12.15 4.56 -13.22
C GLN A 74 11.04 3.51 -13.21
N ARG A 75 10.62 3.02 -14.39
CA ARG A 75 9.59 1.99 -14.52
C ARG A 75 10.02 0.68 -13.86
N ALA A 76 11.27 0.25 -14.07
CA ALA A 76 11.83 -0.94 -13.43
C ALA A 76 11.90 -0.80 -11.91
N ASN A 77 12.27 0.38 -11.40
CA ASN A 77 12.34 0.67 -9.97
C ASN A 77 10.97 0.65 -9.29
N VAL A 78 9.97 1.27 -9.93
CA VAL A 78 8.58 1.23 -9.44
C VAL A 78 8.07 -0.21 -9.44
N ALA A 79 8.31 -0.98 -10.50
CA ALA A 79 7.92 -2.39 -10.55
C ALA A 79 8.56 -3.22 -9.43
N ALA A 80 9.87 -3.05 -9.19
CA ALA A 80 10.57 -3.73 -8.10
C ALA A 80 10.04 -3.33 -6.71
N TRP A 81 9.70 -2.05 -6.54
CA TRP A 81 9.05 -1.56 -5.32
C TRP A 81 7.68 -2.20 -5.11
N PHE A 82 6.83 -2.25 -6.15
CA PHE A 82 5.52 -2.92 -6.09
C PHE A 82 5.67 -4.40 -5.75
N GLN A 83 6.63 -5.09 -6.37
CA GLN A 83 6.93 -6.48 -6.05
C GLN A 83 7.29 -6.65 -4.58
N THR A 84 8.13 -5.78 -4.03
CA THR A 84 8.56 -5.86 -2.62
C THR A 84 7.40 -5.56 -1.66
N LYS A 85 6.58 -4.55 -1.96
CA LYS A 85 5.50 -4.10 -1.07
C LYS A 85 4.29 -5.01 -1.10
N PHE A 86 3.89 -5.47 -2.28
CA PHE A 86 2.65 -6.22 -2.46
C PHE A 86 2.89 -7.72 -2.66
N HIS A 87 3.91 -8.11 -3.43
CA HIS A 87 4.08 -9.51 -3.89
C HIS A 87 5.24 -10.26 -3.22
N ALA A 88 5.86 -9.70 -2.18
CA ALA A 88 6.80 -10.47 -1.39
C ALA A 88 6.09 -11.73 -0.85
N PRO A 89 6.72 -12.92 -0.88
CA PRO A 89 6.06 -14.18 -0.52
C PRO A 89 5.38 -14.13 0.87
N GLY A 90 5.98 -13.44 1.82
CA GLY A 90 5.39 -13.24 3.14
C GLY A 90 4.13 -12.36 3.16
N LYS A 91 4.04 -11.35 2.29
CA LYS A 91 2.84 -10.51 2.14
C LYS A 91 1.68 -11.31 1.52
N GLU A 92 1.99 -12.19 0.57
CA GLU A 92 1.01 -13.13 0.00
C GLU A 92 0.51 -14.13 1.03
N ALA A 93 1.42 -14.76 1.78
CA ALA A 93 1.06 -15.68 2.87
C ALA A 93 0.24 -14.99 3.97
N LEU A 94 0.59 -13.74 4.33
CA LEU A 94 -0.16 -12.94 5.28
C LEU A 94 -1.59 -12.69 4.79
N ARG A 95 -1.77 -12.28 3.52
CA ARG A 95 -3.12 -12.07 2.96
C ARG A 95 -3.94 -13.34 2.85
N ALA A 96 -3.32 -14.45 2.45
CA ALA A 96 -3.96 -15.76 2.44
C ALA A 96 -4.44 -16.19 3.83
N THR A 97 -3.71 -15.78 4.88
CA THR A 97 -4.08 -16.04 6.28
C THR A 97 -5.22 -15.13 6.75
N LEU A 98 -5.17 -13.84 6.42
CA LEU A 98 -6.14 -12.84 6.88
C LEU A 98 -7.52 -12.98 6.22
N ALA A 99 -7.54 -13.27 4.91
CA ALA A 99 -8.78 -13.43 4.16
C ALA A 99 -8.59 -14.49 3.05
N PRO A 100 -8.67 -15.79 3.39
CA PRO A 100 -8.49 -16.88 2.44
C PRO A 100 -9.59 -16.87 1.38
N GLY A 101 -9.21 -17.14 0.12
CA GLY A 101 -10.16 -17.26 -1.00
C GLY A 101 -10.76 -15.94 -1.49
N VAL A 102 -10.27 -14.80 -1.02
CA VAL A 102 -10.79 -13.46 -1.36
C VAL A 102 -9.92 -12.83 -2.44
N THR A 103 -10.56 -12.12 -3.38
CA THR A 103 -9.85 -11.29 -4.35
C THR A 103 -9.37 -10.01 -3.68
N TRP A 104 -8.05 -9.80 -3.71
CA TRP A 104 -7.42 -8.61 -3.15
C TRP A 104 -7.20 -7.54 -4.21
N SER A 105 -7.35 -6.27 -3.81
CA SER A 105 -6.84 -5.12 -4.54
C SER A 105 -5.60 -4.54 -3.84
N PHE A 106 -4.71 -3.96 -4.65
CA PHE A 106 -3.43 -3.41 -4.21
C PHE A 106 -3.35 -1.95 -4.60
N GLU A 107 -3.09 -1.09 -3.63
CA GLU A 107 -3.15 0.35 -3.84
C GLU A 107 -2.02 1.04 -3.09
N VAL A 108 -1.45 2.06 -3.73
CA VAL A 108 -0.56 3.01 -3.08
C VAL A 108 -1.27 4.36 -3.03
N VAL A 109 -1.42 4.90 -1.82
CA VAL A 109 -1.95 6.26 -1.64
C VAL A 109 -0.76 7.18 -1.45
N THR A 110 -0.61 8.13 -2.37
CA THR A 110 0.49 9.10 -2.34
C THR A 110 -0.05 10.51 -2.11
N HIS A 111 0.69 11.29 -1.33
CA HIS A 111 0.55 12.74 -1.30
C HIS A 111 1.83 13.33 -1.90
N THR A 112 1.65 14.14 -2.94
CA THR A 112 2.69 14.95 -3.55
C THR A 112 2.28 16.40 -3.42
N ASP A 113 3.08 17.20 -2.71
CA ASP A 113 3.00 18.64 -2.83
C ASP A 113 3.49 19.00 -4.24
N SER A 114 2.54 19.35 -5.08
CA SER A 114 2.79 19.99 -6.37
C SER A 114 2.86 21.49 -6.09
N ASP A 115 4.06 22.03 -5.95
CA ASP A 115 4.29 23.46 -6.22
C ASP A 115 4.24 23.71 -7.74
#